data_AF-A0A7L3MN94-F1
#
_entry.id   AF-A0A7L3MN94-F1
#
_cell.length_a   1.000
_cell.length_b   1.000
_cell.length_c   1.000
_cell.angle_alpha   90.00
_cell.angle_beta   90.00
_cell.angle_gamma   90.00
#
_symmetry.space_group_name_H-M   'P 1'
#
loop_
_entity.id
_entity.type
_entity.pdbx_description
1 polymer ?
#
loop_
_entity_poly.entity_id
_entity_poly.type
_entity_poly.pdbx_seq_one_letter_code
_entity_poly.pdbx_strand_id
1 'polypeptide(L)'
;GGAGAEAAALDWRKCDAVGKILAACPQQCLSLEDYYRQVCPQILDLLHIQDKVAVRQFQRVATTTLLTMAREQPELAERHLLQPLLAPLRRCSQA
;
A
#
# COMPACT_ATOMS: atom_id res chain seq x y z
N GLY A 1 -32.47 2.57 3.89
CA GLY A 1 -31.08 2.80 4.30
C GLY A 1 -30.12 2.76 3.12
N GLY A 2 -30.19 3.73 2.19
CA GLY A 2 -29.33 3.78 0.99
C GLY A 2 -28.17 4.75 1.09
N ALA A 3 -28.37 5.92 1.72
CA ALA A 3 -27.36 6.99 1.79
C ALA A 3 -26.05 6.57 2.48
N GLY A 4 -26.11 5.71 3.51
CA GLY A 4 -24.91 5.22 4.20
C GLY A 4 -24.07 4.25 3.37
N ALA A 5 -24.70 3.44 2.51
CA ALA A 5 -24.00 2.54 1.60
C ALA A 5 -23.30 3.32 0.48
N GLU A 6 -23.92 4.39 -0.01
CA GLU A 6 -23.37 5.25 -1.06
C GLU A 6 -22.20 6.11 -0.55
N ALA A 7 -22.29 6.65 0.66
CA ALA A 7 -21.17 7.34 1.31
C ALA A 7 -19.96 6.42 1.51
N ALA A 8 -20.20 5.20 2.04
CA ALA A 8 -19.13 4.19 2.18
C ALA A 8 -18.58 3.74 0.81
N ALA A 9 -19.42 3.69 -0.23
CA ALA A 9 -19.01 3.40 -1.60
C ALA A 9 -18.10 4.50 -2.18
N LEU A 10 -18.41 5.76 -1.89
CA LEU A 10 -17.60 6.90 -2.33
C LEU A 10 -16.25 6.95 -1.59
N ASP A 11 -16.24 6.63 -0.29
CA ASP A 11 -15.03 6.66 0.53
C ASP A 11 -14.00 5.63 0.07
N TRP A 12 -14.43 4.43 -0.34
CA TRP A 12 -13.46 3.44 -0.82
C TRP A 12 -12.83 3.82 -2.16
N ARG A 13 -13.58 4.48 -3.05
CA ARG A 13 -13.05 4.94 -4.35
C ARG A 13 -12.00 6.02 -4.17
N LYS A 14 -12.17 6.90 -3.17
CA LYS A 14 -11.16 7.88 -2.79
C LYS A 14 -9.89 7.18 -2.29
N CYS A 15 -10.02 6.20 -1.40
CA CYS A 15 -8.88 5.41 -0.95
C CYS A 15 -8.17 4.68 -2.10
N ASP A 16 -8.93 4.11 -3.05
CA ASP A 16 -8.37 3.45 -4.23
C ASP A 16 -7.60 4.43 -5.13
N ALA A 17 -8.13 5.63 -5.33
CA ALA A 17 -7.45 6.69 -6.08
C ALA A 17 -6.15 7.12 -5.39
N VAL A 18 -6.17 7.32 -4.07
CA VAL A 18 -4.95 7.62 -3.29
C VAL A 18 -3.94 6.48 -3.42
N GLY A 19 -4.39 5.23 -3.34
CA GLY A 19 -3.51 4.08 -3.48
C GLY A 19 -2.79 4.05 -4.83
N LYS A 20 -3.50 4.37 -5.92
CA LYS A 20 -2.93 4.48 -7.28
C LYS A 20 -1.98 5.67 -7.42
N ILE A 21 -2.28 6.81 -6.80
CA ILE A 21 -1.39 7.97 -6.79
C ILE A 21 -0.07 7.62 -6.12
N LEU A 22 -0.10 6.95 -4.96
CA LEU A 22 1.11 6.53 -4.25
C LEU A 22 1.94 5.48 -5.03
N ALA A 23 1.28 4.62 -5.82
CA ALA A 23 1.98 3.64 -6.65
C ALA A 23 2.70 4.29 -7.84
N ALA A 24 2.16 5.40 -8.37
CA ALA A 24 2.73 6.11 -9.49
C ALA A 24 3.97 6.91 -9.07
N CYS A 25 5.14 6.53 -9.57
CA CYS A 25 6.36 7.30 -9.40
C CYS A 25 6.22 8.70 -10.05
N PRO A 26 6.41 9.80 -9.30
CA PRO A 26 6.39 11.15 -9.87
C PRO A 26 7.42 11.31 -11.00
N GLN A 27 7.08 12.09 -12.03
CA GLN A 27 7.96 12.35 -13.17
C GLN A 27 9.26 13.06 -12.78
N GLN A 28 9.28 13.76 -11.64
CA GLN A 28 10.46 14.46 -11.13
C GLN A 28 11.43 13.54 -10.38
N CYS A 29 11.06 12.29 -10.11
CA CYS A 29 11.95 11.34 -9.47
C CYS A 29 13.09 10.97 -10.43
N LEU A 30 14.32 11.08 -9.95
CA LEU A 30 15.53 10.74 -10.71
C LEU A 30 15.72 9.23 -10.87
N SER A 31 15.10 8.43 -10.01
CA SER A 31 15.18 6.97 -10.01
C SER A 31 13.90 6.36 -9.45
N LEU A 32 13.38 5.36 -10.17
CA LEU A 32 12.26 4.55 -9.72
C LEU A 32 12.64 3.73 -8.48
N GLU A 33 13.87 3.23 -8.41
CA GLU A 33 14.35 2.46 -7.26
C GLU A 33 14.42 3.34 -6.01
N ASP A 34 14.89 4.59 -6.14
CA ASP A 34 14.96 5.51 -5.00
C ASP A 34 13.56 5.87 -4.50
N TYR A 35 12.59 6.02 -5.41
CA TYR A 35 11.19 6.20 -5.05
C TYR A 35 10.65 5.02 -4.25
N TYR A 36 10.85 3.78 -4.73
CA TYR A 36 10.42 2.57 -4.03
C TYR A 36 11.10 2.45 -2.66
N ARG A 37 12.41 2.72 -2.58
CA ARG A 37 13.16 2.68 -1.31
C ARG A 37 12.60 3.66 -0.26
N GLN A 38 12.09 4.82 -0.69
CA GLN A 38 11.53 5.83 0.21
C GLN A 38 10.07 5.59 0.58
N VAL A 39 9.24 5.17 -0.38
CA VAL A 39 7.79 5.09 -0.22
C VAL A 39 7.35 3.74 0.34
N CYS A 40 7.96 2.63 -0.07
CA CYS A 40 7.51 1.30 0.34
C CYS A 40 7.47 1.07 1.86
N PRO A 41 8.44 1.56 2.68
CA PRO A 41 8.33 1.46 4.14
C PRO A 41 7.06 2.12 4.70
N GLN A 42 6.71 3.31 4.19
CA GLN A 42 5.50 4.03 4.62
C GLN A 42 4.23 3.27 4.24
N ILE A 43 4.19 2.63 3.07
CA ILE A 43 3.07 1.77 2.65
C ILE A 43 2.92 0.57 3.59
N LEU A 44 4.01 -0.02 4.05
CA LEU A 44 3.96 -1.09 5.04
C LEU A 44 3.48 -0.58 6.40
N ASP A 45 3.90 0.62 6.82
CA ASP A 45 3.42 1.23 8.06
C ASP A 45 1.91 1.51 8.04
N LEU A 46 1.35 1.86 6.88
CA LEU A 46 -0.11 2.03 6.72
C LEU A 46 -0.89 0.74 7.05
N LEU A 47 -0.32 -0.44 6.82
CA LEU A 47 -0.95 -1.72 7.19
C LEU A 47 -0.99 -1.95 8.70
N HIS A 48 -0.13 -1.27 9.47
CA HIS A 48 0.00 -1.43 10.91
C HIS A 48 -0.75 -0.36 11.73
N ILE A 49 -1.35 0.64 11.08
CA ILE A 49 -2.12 1.69 11.78
C ILE A 49 -3.33 1.09 12.49
N GLN A 50 -3.42 1.33 13.81
CA GLN A 50 -4.51 0.83 14.67
C GLN A 50 -5.59 1.88 14.97
N ASP A 51 -5.67 2.94 14.17
CA ASP A 51 -6.71 3.96 14.30
C ASP A 51 -8.10 3.33 14.09
N LYS A 52 -8.89 3.26 15.16
CA LYS A 52 -10.21 2.59 15.16
C LYS A 52 -11.22 3.19 14.18
N VAL A 53 -11.02 4.44 13.76
CA VAL A 53 -11.93 5.17 12.86
C VAL A 53 -11.51 5.00 11.41
N ALA A 54 -10.22 5.07 11.12
CA ALA A 54 -9.68 5.12 9.76
C ALA A 54 -8.92 3.85 9.30
N VAL A 55 -8.82 2.80 10.14
CA VAL A 55 -8.06 1.58 9.82
C VAL A 55 -8.44 0.97 8.47
N ARG A 56 -9.73 0.92 8.12
CA ARG A 56 -10.18 0.33 6.86
C ARG A 56 -9.73 1.14 5.65
N GLN A 57 -9.74 2.47 5.77
CA GLN A 57 -9.30 3.39 4.74
C GLN A 57 -7.80 3.23 4.52
N PHE A 58 -7.00 3.20 5.58
CA PHE A 58 -5.55 2.99 5.49
C PHE A 58 -5.19 1.63 4.91
N GLN A 59 -5.85 0.56 5.38
CA GLN A 59 -5.68 -0.78 4.81
C GLN A 59 -5.98 -0.81 3.31
N ARG A 60 -7.03 -0.12 2.87
CA ARG A 60 -7.40 -0.09 1.45
C ARG A 60 -6.40 0.70 0.61
N VAL A 61 -5.95 1.86 1.09
CA VAL A 61 -4.86 2.62 0.43
C VAL A 61 -3.62 1.75 0.30
N ALA A 62 -3.14 1.18 1.40
CA ALA A 62 -1.93 0.36 1.43
C ALA A 62 -2.04 -0.87 0.50
N THR A 63 -3.17 -1.57 0.55
CA THR A 63 -3.39 -2.77 -0.27
C THR A 63 -3.47 -2.41 -1.76
N THR A 64 -4.18 -1.35 -2.14
CA THR A 64 -4.23 -0.89 -3.53
C THR A 64 -2.84 -0.47 -4.00
N THR A 65 -2.08 0.30 -3.21
CA THR A 65 -0.72 0.71 -3.57
C THR A 65 0.19 -0.50 -3.79
N LEU A 66 0.23 -1.43 -2.83
CA LEU A 66 1.05 -2.63 -2.90
C LEU A 66 0.70 -3.46 -4.13
N LEU A 67 -0.59 -3.70 -4.38
CA LEU A 67 -1.04 -4.48 -5.53
C LEU A 67 -0.67 -3.81 -6.87
N THR A 68 -0.82 -2.49 -6.96
CA THR A 68 -0.46 -1.75 -8.18
C THR A 68 1.06 -1.79 -8.41
N MET A 69 1.87 -1.47 -7.39
CA MET A 69 3.33 -1.54 -7.48
C MET A 69 3.83 -2.95 -7.84
N ALA A 70 3.24 -3.99 -7.27
CA ALA A 70 3.59 -5.39 -7.57
C ALA A 70 3.23 -5.81 -9.00
N ARG A 71 2.18 -5.23 -9.59
CA ARG A 71 1.81 -5.49 -10.99
C ARG A 71 2.68 -4.73 -11.97
N GLU A 72 3.04 -3.48 -11.64
CA GLU A 72 3.79 -2.60 -12.54
C GLU A 72 5.30 -2.86 -12.50
N GLN A 73 5.85 -3.15 -11.32
CA GLN A 73 7.29 -3.35 -11.10
C GLN A 73 7.54 -4.55 -10.17
N PRO A 74 7.33 -5.79 -10.64
CA PRO A 74 7.36 -6.98 -9.79
C PRO A 74 8.67 -7.15 -9.01
N GLU A 75 9.82 -6.92 -9.65
CA GLU A 75 11.14 -7.10 -9.02
C GLU A 75 11.40 -6.09 -7.90
N LEU A 76 11.04 -4.82 -8.12
CA LEU A 76 11.19 -3.77 -7.10
C LEU A 76 10.19 -3.98 -5.96
N ALA A 77 8.94 -4.34 -6.28
CA ALA A 77 7.93 -4.63 -5.27
C ALA A 77 8.28 -5.87 -4.45
N GLU A 78 8.88 -6.90 -5.05
CA GLU A 78 9.37 -8.05 -4.30
C GLU A 78 10.40 -7.62 -3.24
N ARG A 79 11.43 -6.87 -3.65
CA ARG A 79 12.52 -6.44 -2.77
C ARG A 79 12.07 -5.45 -1.69
N HIS A 80 11.22 -4.49 -2.05
CA HIS A 80 10.88 -3.36 -1.17
C HIS A 80 9.55 -3.50 -0.42
N LEU A 81 8.63 -4.37 -0.87
CA LEU A 81 7.34 -4.61 -0.20
C LEU A 81 7.22 -6.05 0.30
N LEU A 82 7.28 -7.04 -0.61
CA LEU A 82 6.91 -8.42 -0.27
C LEU A 82 7.94 -9.08 0.67
N GLN A 83 9.23 -8.94 0.39
CA GLN A 83 10.28 -9.51 1.24
C GLN A 83 10.23 -8.92 2.67
N PRO A 84 10.16 -7.59 2.88
CA PRO A 84 9.99 -7.02 4.22
C PRO A 84 8.69 -7.47 4.90
N LEU A 85 7.56 -7.49 4.18
CA LEU A 85 6.26 -7.90 4.71
C LEU A 85 6.27 -9.36 5.19
N LEU A 86 6.92 -10.25 4.45
CA LEU A 86 6.98 -11.68 4.74
C LEU A 86 8.14 -12.07 5.66
N ALA A 87 9.12 -11.18 5.90
CA ALA A 87 10.28 -11.47 6.72
C ALA A 87 9.93 -12.01 8.13
N PRO A 88 8.91 -11.47 8.84
CA PRO A 88 8.49 -12.03 10.12
C PRO A 88 8.00 -13.48 10.02
N LEU A 89 7.19 -13.80 9.00
CA LEU A 89 6.68 -15.15 8.78
C LEU A 89 7.80 -16.15 8.44
N ARG A 90 8.77 -15.73 7.62
CA ARG A 90 9.93 -16.54 7.27
C ARG A 90 10.79 -16.89 8.48
N ARG A 91 10.96 -15.96 9.43
CA ARG A 91 11.67 -16.22 10.69
C ARG A 91 10.94 -17.26 11.53
N CYS A 92 9.61 -17.18 11.59
CA CYS A 92 8.80 -18.16 12.33
C CYS A 92 8.84 -19.56 11.70
N SER A 93 9.00 -19.68 10.38
CA SER A 93 9.06 -20.99 9.69
C SER A 93 10.43 -21.67 9.75
N GLN A 94 11.46 -20.97 10.23
CA GLN A 94 12.82 -21.49 10.37
C GLN A 94 13.14 -21.91 11.81
N ALA A 95 12.20 -21.71 12.74
CA ALA A 95 12.26 -22.14 14.13
C ALA A 95 11.62 -23.53 14.28
#